data_AF-A0A529FAT1-F1
#
_entry.id   AF-A0A529FAT1-F1
#
_cell.length_a   1.000
_cell.length_b   1.000
_cell.length_c   1.000
_cell.angle_alpha   90.00
_cell.angle_beta   90.00
_cell.angle_gamma   90.00
#
_symmetry.space_group_name_H-M   'P 1'
#
loop_
_entity.id
_entity.type
_entity.pdbx_description
1 polymer ?
#
loop_
_entity_poly.entity_id
_entity_poly.type
_entity_poly.pdbx_seq_one_letter_code
_entity_poly.pdbx_strand_id
1 'polypeptide(L)'
;WAQGADAAPPVVRACLRSVARHRGERQLIVLDDRTVEDHTDLPGHVWDKRRRGLMSSQHFSNFVRLDLLARHGGTWLDATILLRQPVPPEIEGEDFYILRETGRHPRLVETWFIHA
;
A
#
# COMPACT_ATOMS: atom_id res chain seq x y z
N TRP A 1 -7.96 -1.35 0.27
CA TRP A 1 -8.99 -1.57 -0.76
C TRP A 1 -10.16 -0.64 -0.48
N ALA A 2 -10.37 0.39 -1.31
CA ALA A 2 -11.30 1.50 -1.04
C ALA A 2 -12.72 1.05 -0.66
N GLN A 3 -13.23 -0.02 -1.29
CA GLN A 3 -14.60 -0.51 -1.09
C GLN A 3 -14.76 -1.42 0.15
N GLY A 4 -13.71 -1.61 0.95
CA GLY A 4 -13.74 -2.47 2.14
C GLY A 4 -13.44 -3.94 1.85
N ALA A 5 -12.75 -4.60 2.79
CA ALA A 5 -12.28 -5.98 2.64
C ALA A 5 -13.42 -7.00 2.41
N ASP A 6 -14.59 -6.77 3.01
CA ASP A 6 -15.75 -7.66 2.91
C ASP A 6 -16.35 -7.70 1.49
N ALA A 7 -16.36 -6.55 0.80
CA ALA A 7 -16.84 -6.42 -0.57
C ALA A 7 -15.75 -6.69 -1.62
N ALA A 8 -14.52 -6.96 -1.20
CA ALA A 8 -13.39 -7.13 -2.12
C ALA A 8 -13.55 -8.39 -2.99
N PRO A 9 -13.15 -8.38 -4.27
CA PRO A 9 -13.28 -9.54 -5.15
C PRO A 9 -12.43 -10.74 -4.67
N PRO A 10 -12.71 -11.98 -5.15
CA PRO A 10 -12.02 -13.19 -4.70
C PRO A 10 -10.49 -13.08 -4.75
N VAL A 11 -9.94 -12.43 -5.77
CA VAL A 11 -8.50 -12.20 -5.92
C VAL A 11 -7.91 -11.37 -4.78
N VAL A 12 -8.55 -10.25 -4.41
CA VAL A 12 -8.09 -9.39 -3.31
C VAL A 12 -8.24 -10.12 -1.98
N ARG A 13 -9.35 -10.85 -1.76
CA ARG A 13 -9.52 -11.64 -0.53
C ARG A 13 -8.44 -12.73 -0.40
N ALA A 14 -8.04 -13.36 -1.51
CA ALA A 14 -6.94 -14.32 -1.51
C ALA A 14 -5.59 -13.67 -1.18
N CYS A 15 -5.31 -12.50 -1.75
CA CYS A 15 -4.12 -11.71 -1.46
C CYS A 15 -4.06 -11.29 0.02
N LEU A 16 -5.15 -10.72 0.57
CA LEU A 16 -5.24 -10.35 1.99
C LEU A 16 -5.02 -11.55 2.92
N ARG A 17 -5.60 -12.72 2.63
CA ARG A 17 -5.32 -13.95 3.40
C ARG A 17 -3.86 -14.36 3.33
N SER A 18 -3.23 -14.23 2.17
CA SER A 18 -1.81 -14.54 1.99
C SER A 18 -0.91 -13.60 2.80
N VAL A 19 -1.24 -12.30 2.85
CA VAL A 19 -0.53 -11.32 3.66
C VAL A 19 -0.72 -11.64 5.14
N ALA A 20 -1.96 -11.86 5.58
CA ALA A 20 -2.25 -12.21 6.97
C ALA A 20 -1.48 -13.45 7.44
N ARG A 21 -1.34 -14.46 6.57
CA ARG A 21 -0.58 -15.70 6.84
C ARG A 21 0.93 -15.46 6.96
N HIS A 22 1.49 -14.53 6.18
CA HIS A 22 2.95 -14.36 6.06
C HIS A 22 3.51 -13.11 6.75
N ARG A 23 2.67 -12.28 7.39
CA ARG A 23 3.10 -11.04 8.05
C ARG A 23 4.05 -11.23 9.25
N GLY A 24 4.21 -12.45 9.74
CA GLY A 24 4.91 -12.72 10.99
C GLY A 24 4.23 -12.05 12.18
N GLU A 25 5.02 -11.35 13.00
CA GLU A 25 4.54 -10.63 14.18
C GLU A 25 4.01 -9.22 13.89
N ARG A 26 4.11 -8.76 12.62
CA ARG A 26 3.67 -7.42 12.26
C ARG A 26 2.16 -7.24 12.36
N GLN A 27 1.76 -6.01 12.64
CA GLN A 27 0.38 -5.58 12.50
C GLN A 27 0.01 -5.49 11.02
N LEU A 28 -1.13 -6.07 10.65
CA LEU A 28 -1.73 -5.89 9.33
C LEU A 28 -2.84 -4.84 9.44
N ILE A 29 -2.66 -3.72 8.75
CA ILE A 29 -3.67 -2.66 8.63
C ILE A 29 -4.23 -2.71 7.20
N VAL A 30 -5.54 -2.92 7.08
CA VAL A 30 -6.24 -2.92 5.78
C VAL A 30 -7.06 -1.63 5.69
N LEU A 31 -6.65 -0.74 4.79
CA LEU A 31 -7.28 0.56 4.62
C LEU A 31 -8.44 0.49 3.63
N ASP A 32 -9.52 1.20 3.93
CA ASP A 32 -10.62 1.47 3.02
C ASP A 32 -11.04 2.95 3.10
N ASP A 33 -12.02 3.37 2.31
CA ASP A 33 -12.43 4.79 2.26
C ASP A 33 -13.01 5.30 3.60
N ARG A 34 -13.33 4.42 4.55
CA ARG A 34 -13.85 4.78 5.87
C ARG A 34 -12.75 4.91 6.92
N THR A 35 -11.63 4.19 6.75
CA THR A 35 -10.54 4.13 7.74
C THR A 35 -9.30 4.90 7.32
N VAL A 36 -9.12 5.18 6.03
CA VAL A 36 -7.90 5.79 5.51
C VAL A 36 -7.61 7.18 6.09
N GLU A 37 -8.64 7.97 6.38
CA GLU A 37 -8.49 9.30 6.99
C GLU A 37 -7.94 9.24 8.42
N ASP A 38 -8.31 8.21 9.19
CA ASP A 38 -7.83 8.02 10.57
C ASP A 38 -6.33 7.65 10.65
N HIS A 39 -5.76 7.19 9.55
CA HIS A 39 -4.38 6.74 9.47
C HIS A 39 -3.46 7.74 8.76
N THR A 40 -3.99 8.79 8.13
CA THR A 40 -3.20 9.69 7.28
C THR A 40 -3.32 11.15 7.70
N ASP A 41 -2.30 11.93 7.37
CA ASP A 41 -2.24 13.38 7.63
C ASP A 41 -2.04 14.14 6.31
N LEU A 42 -2.95 13.87 5.36
CA LEU A 42 -2.89 14.47 4.04
C LEU A 42 -3.40 15.93 4.05
N PRO A 43 -2.76 16.85 3.31
CA PRO A 43 -3.25 18.21 3.17
C PRO A 43 -4.70 18.26 2.67
N GLY A 44 -5.51 19.18 3.21
CA GLY A 44 -6.94 19.28 2.89
C GLY A 44 -7.29 19.37 1.40
N HIS A 45 -6.40 19.93 0.58
CA HIS A 45 -6.60 20.01 -0.87
C HIS A 45 -6.53 18.64 -1.59
N VAL A 46 -5.84 17.65 -1.01
CA VAL A 46 -5.81 16.26 -1.52
C VAL A 46 -7.17 15.61 -1.30
N TRP A 47 -7.74 15.78 -0.10
CA TRP A 47 -9.09 15.30 0.21
C TRP A 47 -10.17 15.97 -0.63
N ASP A 48 -10.08 17.29 -0.85
CA ASP A 48 -11.02 18.00 -1.74
C ASP A 48 -11.02 17.42 -3.15
N LYS A 49 -9.83 17.23 -3.73
CA LYS A 49 -9.68 16.63 -5.06
C LYS A 49 -10.26 15.21 -5.12
N ARG A 50 -10.07 14.38 -4.08
CA ARG A 50 -10.65 13.02 -4.01
C ARG A 50 -12.18 13.07 -3.96
N ARG A 51 -12.77 13.91 -3.09
CA ARG A 51 -14.23 14.06 -2.96
C ARG A 51 -14.90 14.56 -4.23
N ARG A 52 -14.22 15.44 -4.98
CA ARG A 52 -14.71 16.00 -6.25
C ARG A 52 -14.48 15.08 -7.45
N GLY A 53 -13.91 13.89 -7.26
CA GLY A 53 -13.59 12.97 -8.36
C GLY A 53 -12.49 13.48 -9.30
N LEU A 54 -11.68 14.45 -8.85
CA LEU A 54 -10.59 15.05 -9.64
C LEU A 54 -9.29 14.22 -9.60
N MET A 55 -9.30 13.09 -8.87
CA MET A 55 -8.20 12.13 -8.82
C MET A 55 -8.73 10.72 -8.94
N SER A 56 -8.02 9.89 -9.70
CA SER A 56 -8.26 8.45 -9.70
C SER A 56 -7.92 7.86 -8.33
N SER A 57 -8.51 6.69 -8.04
CA SER A 57 -8.18 5.94 -6.82
C SER A 57 -6.69 5.60 -6.77
N GLN A 58 -6.06 5.32 -7.92
CA GLN A 58 -4.63 5.06 -8.03
C GLN A 58 -3.79 6.27 -7.62
N HIS A 59 -4.14 7.48 -8.10
CA HIS A 59 -3.43 8.70 -7.71
C HIS A 59 -3.62 9.01 -6.23
N PHE A 60 -4.83 8.84 -5.69
CA PHE A 60 -5.05 9.03 -4.26
C PHE A 60 -4.25 8.04 -3.41
N SER A 61 -4.19 6.76 -3.81
CA SER A 61 -3.37 5.75 -3.13
C SER A 61 -1.87 6.09 -3.13
N ASN A 62 -1.37 6.85 -4.11
CA ASN A 62 0.01 7.35 -4.09
C ASN A 62 0.26 8.32 -2.94
N PHE A 63 -0.69 9.22 -2.66
CA PHE A 63 -0.56 10.13 -1.52
C PHE A 63 -0.62 9.37 -0.20
N VAL A 64 -1.61 8.47 -0.08
CA VAL A 64 -1.80 7.63 1.11
C VAL A 64 -0.54 6.80 1.41
N ARG A 65 0.02 6.08 0.43
CA ARG A 65 1.20 5.24 0.67
C ARG A 65 2.41 6.05 1.12
N LEU A 66 2.64 7.21 0.50
CA LEU A 66 3.81 8.04 0.81
C LEU A 66 3.69 8.65 2.20
N ASP A 67 2.51 9.16 2.56
CA ASP A 67 2.24 9.70 3.89
C ASP A 67 2.42 8.63 4.98
N LEU A 68 1.83 7.46 4.79
CA LEU A 68 1.94 6.37 5.77
C LEU A 68 3.38 5.91 5.96
N LEU A 69 4.11 5.68 4.88
CA LEU A 69 5.51 5.24 4.95
C LEU A 69 6.38 6.32 5.58
N ALA A 70 6.20 7.59 5.22
CA ALA A 70 6.98 8.68 5.80
C ALA A 70 6.74 8.89 7.30
N ARG A 71 5.52 8.61 7.79
CA ARG A 71 5.13 8.83 9.18
C ARG A 71 5.33 7.63 10.09
N HIS A 72 5.13 6.43 9.55
CA HIS A 72 5.05 5.19 10.34
C HIS A 72 6.09 4.15 9.95
N GLY A 73 6.78 4.32 8.82
CA GLY A 73 7.57 3.26 8.21
C GLY A 73 6.72 2.03 7.88
N GLY A 74 7.34 0.86 7.94
CA GLY A 74 6.72 -0.42 7.67
C GLY A 74 6.66 -0.76 6.18
N THR A 75 5.73 -1.63 5.80
CA THR A 75 5.65 -2.15 4.42
C THR A 75 4.29 -1.82 3.82
N TRP A 76 4.30 -1.11 2.69
CA TRP A 76 3.12 -0.94 1.85
C TRP A 76 2.99 -2.10 0.87
N LEU A 77 1.77 -2.63 0.75
CA LEU A 77 1.39 -3.63 -0.24
C LEU A 77 0.08 -3.21 -0.92
N ASP A 78 0.06 -3.20 -2.25
CA ASP A 78 -1.20 -3.09 -2.97
C ASP A 78 -2.09 -4.30 -2.68
N ALA A 79 -3.41 -4.09 -2.69
CA ALA A 79 -4.39 -5.11 -2.27
C ALA A 79 -4.41 -6.38 -3.16
N THR A 80 -3.74 -6.35 -4.30
CA THR A 80 -3.61 -7.47 -5.25
C THR A 80 -2.26 -8.17 -5.17
N ILE A 81 -1.44 -7.90 -4.16
CA ILE A 81 -0.15 -8.57 -3.97
C ILE A 81 -0.33 -9.88 -3.18
N LEU A 82 0.07 -10.98 -3.81
CA LEU A 82 0.11 -12.31 -3.20
C LEU A 82 1.48 -12.54 -2.55
N LEU A 83 1.51 -12.67 -1.23
CA LEU A 83 2.71 -13.13 -0.52
C LEU A 83 2.74 -14.66 -0.46
N ARG A 84 3.86 -15.24 -0.91
CA ARG A 84 4.12 -16.69 -0.83
C ARG A 84 5.01 -17.09 0.35
N GLN A 85 5.61 -16.11 0.99
CA GLN A 85 6.50 -16.21 2.13
C GLN A 85 6.49 -14.87 2.87
N PRO A 86 7.00 -14.80 4.12
CA PRO A 86 7.25 -13.52 4.77
C PRO A 86 8.12 -12.60 3.91
N VAL A 87 7.97 -11.30 4.11
CA VAL A 87 8.90 -10.36 3.49
C VAL A 87 10.31 -10.67 4.04
N PRO A 88 11.35 -10.75 3.19
CA PRO A 88 12.69 -11.10 3.63
C PRO A 88 13.23 -10.11 4.67
N PRO A 89 13.90 -10.57 5.75
CA PRO A 89 14.51 -9.70 6.75
C PRO A 89 15.50 -8.70 6.17
N GLU A 90 16.16 -9.05 5.05
CA GLU A 90 17.10 -8.17 4.35
C GLU A 90 16.39 -6.98 3.71
N ILE A 91 15.13 -7.10 3.31
CA ILE A 91 14.33 -5.97 2.85
C ILE A 91 13.90 -5.12 4.03
N GLU A 92 13.57 -5.77 5.14
CA GLU A 92 12.99 -5.13 6.34
C GLU A 92 14.02 -4.44 7.23
N GLY A 93 15.30 -4.75 7.02
CA GLY A 93 16.42 -4.11 7.69
C GLY A 93 16.94 -2.87 6.97
N GLU A 94 16.40 -2.54 5.79
CA GLU A 94 16.79 -1.35 5.02
C GLU A 94 15.94 -0.14 5.42
N ASP A 95 16.56 1.04 5.54
CA ASP A 95 15.85 2.30 5.81
C ASP A 95 14.83 2.65 4.71
N PHE A 96 15.07 2.19 3.48
CA PHE A 96 14.15 2.35 2.36
C PHE A 96 14.41 1.31 1.28
N TYR A 97 13.36 0.60 0.87
CA TYR A 97 13.41 -0.37 -0.21
C TYR A 97 12.25 -0.20 -1.19
N ILE A 98 12.59 -0.14 -2.48
CA ILE A 98 11.62 -0.11 -3.57
C ILE A 98 12.09 -1.01 -4.72
N LEU A 99 11.14 -1.74 -5.31
CA LEU A 99 11.43 -2.56 -6.47
C LEU A 99 11.63 -1.67 -7.70
N ARG A 100 12.63 -2.01 -8.51
CA ARG A 100 13.01 -1.26 -9.71
C ARG A 100 13.00 -2.17 -10.92
N GLU A 101 12.32 -1.76 -11.98
CA GLU A 101 12.36 -2.40 -13.28
C GLU A 101 13.76 -2.26 -13.90
N THR A 102 14.32 -3.37 -14.39
CA THR A 102 15.69 -3.43 -14.91
C THR A 102 15.73 -3.45 -16.43
N GLY A 103 14.63 -3.80 -17.10
CA GLY A 103 14.59 -4.00 -18.56
C GLY A 103 14.22 -2.78 -19.41
N ARG A 104 13.78 -1.66 -18.81
CA ARG A 104 13.29 -0.47 -19.54
C ARG A 104 14.13 0.78 -19.28
N HIS A 105 14.15 1.69 -20.25
CA HIS A 105 14.73 3.03 -20.15
C HIS A 105 13.66 4.10 -20.47
N PRO A 106 13.41 5.08 -19.57
CA PRO A 106 13.97 5.20 -18.23
C PRO A 106 13.55 4.04 -17.31
N ARG A 107 14.38 3.75 -16.30
CA ARG A 107 14.04 2.73 -15.29
C ARG A 107 12.89 3.24 -14.45
N LEU A 108 11.85 2.42 -14.30
CA LEU A 108 10.69 2.73 -13.48
C LEU A 108 10.85 2.08 -12.11
N VAL A 109 10.28 2.73 -11.10
CA VAL A 109 10.12 2.16 -9.76
C VAL A 109 8.70 1.66 -9.61
N GLU A 110 8.59 0.48 -9.03
CA GLU A 110 7.32 -0.15 -8.73
C GLU A 110 6.79 0.39 -7.40
N THR A 111 5.52 0.74 -7.37
CA THR A 111 4.92 1.39 -6.20
C THR A 111 3.89 0.52 -5.48
N TRP A 112 3.74 -0.72 -5.93
CA TRP A 112 2.84 -1.73 -5.35
C TRP A 112 3.46 -2.48 -4.17
N PHE A 113 4.78 -2.36 -3.97
CA PHE A 113 5.54 -2.82 -2.80
C PHE A 113 6.60 -1.78 -2.46
N ILE A 114 6.58 -1.25 -1.24
CA ILE A 114 7.59 -0.32 -0.73
C ILE A 114 7.80 -0.62 0.75
N HIS A 115 9.04 -0.59 1.21
CA HIS A 115 9.39 -0.63 2.62
C HIS A 115 10.15 0.65 3.01
N ALA A 116 9.89 1.17 4.21
CA ALA A 116 10.50 2.35 4.80
C ALA A 116 10.43 2.27 6.34
#